data_AF-A0A523UEV4-F1
#
_entry.id   AF-A0A523UEV4-F1
#
_cell.length_a   1.000
_cell.length_b   1.000
_cell.length_c   1.000
_cell.angle_alpha   90.00
_cell.angle_beta   90.00
_cell.angle_gamma   90.00
#
_symmetry.space_group_name_H-M   'P 1'
#
loop_
_entity.id
_entity.type
_entity.pdbx_description
1 polymer ?
#
loop_
_entity_poly.entity_id
_entity_poly.type
_entity_poly.pdbx_seq_one_letter_code
_entity_poly.pdbx_strand_id
1 'polypeptide(L)'
;MMNFVRKNLKIFLWCIAIAFIGGVFLWNFSTRRLIDCVVQVNGTKIPYSSFLDSVNMRIRNWYDQNPEGELSDDQRREIKSEVLNSLVQEQLLLQEAKKYGIYASQSEVINTIRSLPQFQKEGKFDPRLYFYILQNYFRTEPAIYETQIKRVIANQKMRDFIISSVKVTDQEVKDEYERRKLKDKEEDFKKDFLQEKKILFYRQWLLSLYQKAKIINNLDKIEGGS
;
A
#
# COMPACT_ATOMS: atom_id res chain seq x y z
N MET A 1 40.06 -4.53 -52.85
CA MET A 1 38.97 -4.39 -51.84
C MET A 1 39.44 -4.46 -50.38
N MET A 2 40.57 -5.09 -50.02
CA MET A 2 41.01 -5.22 -48.61
C MET A 2 41.62 -3.96 -47.95
N ASN A 3 42.00 -2.93 -48.71
CA ASN A 3 42.60 -1.70 -48.14
C ASN A 3 41.58 -0.69 -47.62
N PHE A 4 40.33 -0.74 -48.09
CA PHE A 4 39.25 0.14 -47.62
C PHE A 4 38.79 -0.24 -46.21
N VAL A 5 38.72 -1.55 -45.95
CA VAL A 5 38.36 -2.11 -44.64
C VAL A 5 39.42 -1.78 -43.60
N ARG A 6 40.71 -1.89 -43.92
CA ARG A 6 41.80 -1.57 -42.97
C ARG A 6 41.90 -0.09 -42.63
N LYS A 7 41.63 0.80 -43.59
CA LYS A 7 41.73 2.27 -43.41
C LYS A 7 40.57 2.84 -42.56
N ASN A 8 39.38 2.26 -42.69
CA ASN A 8 38.18 2.68 -41.96
C ASN A 8 37.79 1.71 -40.83
N LEU A 9 38.66 0.75 -40.50
CA LEU A 9 38.37 -0.34 -39.54
C LEU A 9 37.95 0.20 -38.17
N LYS A 10 38.60 1.26 -37.71
CA LYS A 10 38.29 1.90 -36.43
C LYS A 10 36.89 2.52 -36.43
N ILE A 11 36.48 3.15 -37.54
CA ILE A 11 35.15 3.77 -37.68
C ILE A 11 34.07 2.69 -37.72
N PHE A 12 34.33 1.60 -38.46
CA PHE A 12 33.39 0.48 -38.56
C PHE A 12 33.20 -0.24 -37.21
N LEU A 13 34.29 -0.44 -36.45
CA LEU A 13 34.24 -1.01 -35.11
C LEU A 13 33.49 -0.10 -34.12
N TRP A 14 33.69 1.21 -34.18
CA TRP A 14 32.93 2.17 -33.36
C TRP A 14 31.43 2.17 -33.71
N CYS A 15 31.06 2.11 -34.99
CA CYS A 15 29.67 2.01 -35.41
C CYS A 15 29.00 0.72 -34.89
N ILE A 16 29.69 -0.42 -34.96
CA ILE A 16 29.18 -1.69 -34.43
C ILE A 16 29.06 -1.64 -32.90
N ALA A 17 30.04 -1.08 -32.20
CA ALA A 17 29.99 -0.94 -30.75
C ALA A 17 28.83 -0.05 -30.30
N ILE A 18 28.58 1.08 -30.98
CA ILE A 18 27.45 1.97 -30.70
C ILE A 18 26.12 1.29 -31.05
N ALA A 19 26.05 0.55 -32.15
CA ALA A 19 24.85 -0.22 -32.50
C ALA A 19 24.57 -1.36 -31.51
N PHE A 20 25.62 -1.99 -30.96
CA PHE A 20 25.49 -3.04 -29.95
C PHE A 20 25.06 -2.46 -28.60
N ILE A 21 25.70 -1.37 -28.14
CA ILE A 21 25.31 -0.66 -26.91
C ILE A 21 23.90 -0.09 -27.06
N GLY A 22 23.60 0.58 -28.17
CA GLY A 22 22.28 1.12 -28.46
C GLY A 22 21.22 0.04 -28.60
N GLY A 23 21.52 -1.10 -29.24
CA GLY A 23 20.63 -2.24 -29.38
C GLY A 23 20.33 -2.91 -28.04
N VAL A 24 21.35 -3.14 -27.22
CA VAL A 24 21.19 -3.70 -25.86
C VAL A 24 20.46 -2.72 -24.94
N PHE A 25 20.72 -1.42 -25.07
CA PHE A 25 20.04 -0.37 -24.30
C PHE A 25 18.56 -0.23 -24.71
N LEU A 26 18.27 -0.24 -26.01
CA LEU A 26 16.91 -0.21 -26.53
C LEU A 26 16.13 -1.49 -26.21
N TRP A 27 16.76 -2.67 -26.28
CA TRP A 27 16.17 -3.95 -25.90
C TRP A 27 15.93 -4.07 -24.38
N ASN A 28 16.83 -3.54 -23.55
CA ASN A 28 16.58 -3.43 -22.10
C ASN A 28 15.45 -2.45 -21.77
N PHE A 29 15.28 -1.39 -22.56
CA PHE A 29 14.27 -0.36 -22.33
C PHE A 29 12.86 -0.77 -22.78
N SER A 30 12.74 -1.58 -23.84
CA SER A 30 11.44 -2.01 -24.38
C SER A 30 10.88 -3.25 -23.67
N THR A 31 11.71 -4.19 -23.24
CA THR A 31 11.24 -5.45 -22.62
C THR A 31 10.82 -5.30 -21.15
N ARG A 32 11.31 -4.29 -20.42
CA ARG A 32 10.90 -4.02 -19.01
C ARG A 32 9.55 -3.31 -18.88
N ARG A 33 8.97 -2.82 -19.98
CA ARG A 33 7.80 -1.93 -19.94
C ARG A 33 6.45 -2.64 -19.92
N LEU A 34 6.42 -3.94 -20.21
CA LEU A 34 5.15 -4.61 -20.52
C LEU A 34 4.41 -5.20 -19.31
N ILE A 35 5.07 -5.64 -18.23
CA ILE A 35 4.36 -6.17 -17.05
C ILE A 35 5.17 -5.98 -15.74
N ASP A 36 5.33 -4.75 -15.26
CA ASP A 36 5.94 -4.48 -13.92
C ASP A 36 4.91 -3.95 -12.91
N CYS A 37 3.61 -4.05 -13.21
CA CYS A 37 2.55 -3.64 -12.29
C CYS A 37 1.57 -4.77 -12.03
N VAL A 38 1.40 -5.11 -10.75
CA VAL A 38 0.48 -6.17 -10.31
C VAL A 38 -0.98 -5.76 -10.46
N VAL A 39 -1.27 -4.48 -10.24
CA VAL A 39 -2.61 -3.92 -10.35
C VAL A 39 -2.55 -2.46 -10.77
N GLN A 40 -3.56 -2.02 -11.49
CA GLN A 40 -3.76 -0.61 -11.84
C GLN A 40 -5.13 -0.16 -11.33
N VAL A 41 -5.17 0.96 -10.60
CA VAL A 41 -6.37 1.54 -9.98
C VAL A 41 -6.59 2.95 -10.53
N ASN A 42 -7.64 3.15 -11.33
CA ASN A 42 -7.97 4.44 -11.96
C ASN A 42 -6.78 5.09 -12.70
N GLY A 43 -5.96 4.28 -13.39
CA GLY A 43 -4.76 4.79 -14.09
C GLY A 43 -3.48 4.75 -13.25
N THR A 44 -3.57 4.66 -11.92
CA THR A 44 -2.40 4.57 -11.04
C THR A 44 -1.89 3.14 -11.00
N LYS A 45 -0.64 2.91 -11.38
CA LYS A 45 -0.02 1.59 -11.39
C LYS A 45 0.62 1.28 -10.04
N ILE A 46 0.38 0.08 -9.53
CA ILE A 46 1.06 -0.45 -8.34
C ILE A 46 2.13 -1.44 -8.82
N PRO A 47 3.43 -1.18 -8.55
CA PRO A 47 4.52 -2.04 -8.98
C PRO A 47 4.42 -3.46 -8.40
N TYR A 48 4.87 -4.46 -9.16
CA TYR A 48 4.94 -5.84 -8.66
C TYR A 48 5.91 -5.97 -7.48
N SER A 49 7.03 -5.22 -7.50
CA SER A 49 7.99 -5.17 -6.39
C SER A 49 7.35 -4.72 -5.08
N SER A 50 6.56 -3.63 -5.08
CA SER A 50 5.86 -3.15 -3.88
C SER A 50 4.86 -4.16 -3.34
N PHE A 51 4.23 -4.95 -4.22
CA PHE A 51 3.36 -6.04 -3.82
C PHE A 51 4.14 -7.19 -3.18
N LEU A 52 5.24 -7.63 -3.78
CA LEU A 52 6.11 -8.65 -3.20
C LEU A 52 6.67 -8.23 -1.85
N ASP A 53 7.10 -6.98 -1.69
CA ASP A 53 7.58 -6.45 -0.41
C ASP A 53 6.49 -6.56 0.68
N SER A 54 5.25 -6.22 0.32
CA SER A 54 4.10 -6.29 1.22
C SER A 54 3.73 -7.74 1.56
N VAL A 55 3.78 -8.66 0.59
CA VAL A 55 3.58 -10.11 0.79
C VAL A 55 4.66 -10.68 1.72
N ASN A 56 5.92 -10.38 1.45
CA ASN A 56 7.05 -10.85 2.26
C ASN A 56 6.97 -10.32 3.69
N MET A 57 6.56 -9.06 3.87
CA MET A 57 6.32 -8.51 5.20
C MET A 57 5.19 -9.26 5.92
N ARG A 58 4.06 -9.53 5.25
CA ARG A 58 2.93 -10.28 5.83
C ARG A 58 3.31 -11.71 6.21
N ILE A 59 4.11 -12.37 5.37
CA ILE A 59 4.64 -13.72 5.63
C ILE A 59 5.60 -13.70 6.83
N ARG A 60 6.54 -12.74 6.90
CA ARG A 60 7.45 -12.61 8.06
C ARG A 60 6.67 -12.43 9.36
N ASN A 61 5.70 -11.51 9.37
CA ASN A 61 4.86 -11.28 10.55
C ASN A 61 4.07 -12.54 10.96
N TRP A 62 3.69 -13.39 10.00
CA TRP A 62 3.03 -14.65 10.29
C TRP A 62 3.97 -15.65 10.96
N TYR A 63 5.21 -15.77 10.49
CA TYR A 63 6.24 -16.62 11.10
C TYR A 63 6.66 -16.12 12.48
N ASP A 64 6.74 -14.81 12.69
CA ASP A 64 7.03 -14.22 14.01
C ASP A 64 5.96 -14.60 15.05
N GLN A 65 4.71 -14.81 14.61
CA GLN A 65 3.60 -15.25 15.46
C GLN A 65 3.48 -16.78 15.54
N ASN A 66 4.03 -17.52 14.57
CA ASN A 66 3.95 -18.97 14.45
C ASN A 66 5.34 -19.57 14.14
N PRO A 67 6.28 -19.59 15.10
CA PRO A 67 7.68 -19.93 14.81
C PRO A 67 7.90 -21.36 14.28
N GLU A 68 7.03 -22.29 14.66
CA GLU A 68 7.09 -23.70 14.23
C GLU A 68 6.09 -24.03 13.10
N GLY A 69 5.33 -23.03 12.64
CA GLY A 69 4.33 -23.23 11.60
C GLY A 69 4.93 -23.26 10.20
N GLU A 70 4.31 -24.02 9.31
CA GLU A 70 4.60 -23.97 7.87
C GLU A 70 3.39 -23.42 7.11
N LEU A 71 3.62 -22.45 6.23
CA LEU A 71 2.58 -21.91 5.36
C LEU A 71 2.32 -22.87 4.20
N SER A 72 1.09 -23.38 4.10
CA SER A 72 0.61 -24.10 2.93
C SER A 72 0.53 -23.18 1.70
N ASP A 73 0.48 -23.77 0.51
CA ASP A 73 0.33 -23.00 -0.73
C ASP A 73 -1.00 -22.23 -0.77
N ASP A 74 -2.06 -22.78 -0.20
CA ASP A 74 -3.35 -22.10 -0.06
C ASP A 74 -3.25 -20.86 0.81
N GLN A 75 -2.58 -20.96 1.96
CA GLN A 75 -2.36 -19.81 2.85
C GLN A 75 -1.49 -18.74 2.20
N ARG A 76 -0.48 -19.13 1.41
CA ARG A 76 0.33 -18.17 0.63
C ARG A 76 -0.52 -17.45 -0.42
N ARG A 77 -1.40 -18.17 -1.11
CA ARG A 77 -2.35 -17.56 -2.07
C ARG A 77 -3.32 -16.61 -1.39
N GLU A 78 -3.85 -16.98 -0.22
CA GLU A 78 -4.72 -16.13 0.58
C GLU A 78 -4.00 -14.83 0.99
N ILE A 79 -2.78 -14.93 1.54
CA ILE A 79 -1.94 -13.78 1.89
C ILE A 79 -1.73 -12.86 0.68
N LYS A 80 -1.42 -13.41 -0.50
CA LYS A 80 -1.28 -12.64 -1.73
C LYS A 80 -2.57 -11.90 -2.09
N SER A 81 -3.71 -12.56 -2.01
CA SER A 81 -5.03 -11.95 -2.26
C SER A 81 -5.34 -10.83 -1.26
N GLU A 82 -5.10 -11.05 0.03
CA GLU A 82 -5.27 -10.04 1.09
C GLU A 82 -4.40 -8.80 0.82
N VAL A 83 -3.12 -9.00 0.50
CA VAL A 83 -2.19 -7.91 0.23
C VAL A 83 -2.60 -7.13 -1.01
N LEU A 84 -3.00 -7.82 -2.09
CA LEU A 84 -3.48 -7.17 -3.30
C LEU A 84 -4.71 -6.29 -3.00
N ASN A 85 -5.69 -6.85 -2.29
CA ASN A 85 -6.90 -6.13 -1.90
C ASN A 85 -6.58 -4.92 -1.01
N SER A 86 -5.64 -5.07 -0.06
CA SER A 86 -5.17 -3.99 0.80
C SER A 86 -4.52 -2.86 0.01
N LEU A 87 -3.66 -3.17 -0.96
CA LEU A 87 -3.01 -2.18 -1.82
C LEU A 87 -4.01 -1.43 -2.70
N VAL A 88 -5.00 -2.14 -3.24
CA VAL A 88 -6.10 -1.51 -3.99
C VAL A 88 -6.91 -0.58 -3.08
N GLN A 89 -7.27 -1.04 -1.89
CA GLN A 89 -8.01 -0.24 -0.91
C GLN A 89 -7.24 1.02 -0.53
N GLU A 90 -5.96 0.88 -0.21
CA GLU A 90 -5.05 1.98 0.12
C GLU A 90 -5.03 3.01 -1.02
N GLN A 91 -4.91 2.54 -2.26
CA GLN A 91 -4.85 3.41 -3.42
C GLN A 91 -6.18 4.14 -3.69
N LEU A 92 -7.33 3.50 -3.46
CA LEU A 92 -8.65 4.13 -3.56
C LEU A 92 -8.85 5.21 -2.49
N LEU A 93 -8.47 4.90 -1.25
CA LEU A 93 -8.55 5.84 -0.14
C LEU A 93 -7.65 7.06 -0.36
N LEU A 94 -6.43 6.87 -0.86
CA LEU A 94 -5.53 7.97 -1.19
C LEU A 94 -6.08 8.87 -2.31
N GLN A 95 -6.75 8.29 -3.30
CA GLN A 95 -7.37 9.04 -4.39
C GLN A 95 -8.54 9.89 -3.87
N GLU A 96 -9.41 9.33 -3.03
CA GLU A 96 -10.49 10.11 -2.40
C GLU A 96 -9.93 11.15 -1.43
N ALA A 97 -8.91 10.83 -0.63
CA ALA A 97 -8.25 11.80 0.25
C ALA A 97 -7.77 13.01 -0.53
N LYS A 98 -7.07 12.79 -1.66
CA LYS A 98 -6.63 13.85 -2.56
C LYS A 98 -7.79 14.69 -3.10
N LYS A 99 -8.91 14.06 -3.48
CA LYS A 99 -10.11 14.72 -3.99
C LYS A 99 -10.78 15.62 -2.96
N TYR A 100 -10.81 15.21 -1.69
CA TYR A 100 -11.33 16.01 -0.58
C TYR A 100 -10.30 16.98 0.02
N GLY A 101 -9.09 17.07 -0.54
CA GLY A 101 -8.04 17.93 -0.03
C GLY A 101 -7.47 17.49 1.33
N ILE A 102 -7.60 16.21 1.66
CA ILE A 102 -7.11 15.62 2.91
C ILE A 102 -5.66 15.21 2.70
N TYR A 103 -4.76 15.89 3.43
CA TYR A 103 -3.32 15.63 3.41
C TYR A 103 -2.77 15.51 4.83
N ALA A 104 -1.60 14.90 4.93
CA ALA A 104 -0.80 14.88 6.15
C ALA A 104 0.11 16.12 6.20
N SER A 105 0.02 16.87 7.28
CA SER A 105 0.95 17.96 7.60
C SER A 105 2.30 17.40 8.04
N GLN A 106 3.37 18.21 7.90
CA GLN A 106 4.70 17.80 8.35
C GLN A 106 4.74 17.55 9.87
N SER A 107 3.99 18.33 10.66
CA SER A 107 3.88 18.13 12.11
C SER A 107 3.23 16.80 12.47
N GLU A 108 2.19 16.39 11.74
CA GLU A 108 1.56 15.07 11.95
C GLU A 108 2.57 13.96 11.67
N VAL A 109 3.32 14.04 10.56
CA VAL A 109 4.35 13.04 10.22
C VAL A 109 5.42 12.94 11.31
N ILE A 110 5.95 14.08 11.76
CA ILE A 110 6.96 14.12 12.83
C ILE A 110 6.40 13.54 14.12
N ASN A 111 5.19 13.92 14.51
CA ASN A 111 4.57 13.43 15.74
C ASN A 111 4.30 11.92 15.66
N THR A 112 3.81 11.42 14.53
CA THR A 112 3.63 9.99 14.30
C THR A 112 4.96 9.25 14.43
N ILE A 113 6.02 9.69 13.73
CA ILE A 113 7.34 9.04 13.81
C ILE A 113 7.87 9.07 15.25
N ARG A 114 7.76 10.19 15.96
CA ARG A 114 8.21 10.30 17.36
C ARG A 114 7.43 9.40 18.32
N SER A 115 6.16 9.12 18.02
CA SER A 115 5.30 8.26 18.86
C SER A 115 5.58 6.76 18.70
N LEU A 116 6.29 6.37 17.64
CA LEU A 116 6.55 4.96 17.34
C LEU A 116 7.59 4.36 18.32
N PRO A 117 7.25 3.30 19.08
CA PRO A 117 8.13 2.75 20.11
C PRO A 117 9.49 2.29 19.60
N GLN A 118 9.55 1.79 18.37
CA GLN A 118 10.81 1.34 17.76
C GLN A 118 11.82 2.49 17.59
N PHE A 119 11.38 3.74 17.53
CA PHE A 119 12.26 4.90 17.40
C PHE A 119 12.53 5.60 18.73
N GLN A 120 12.14 4.99 19.84
CA GLN A 120 12.29 5.55 21.17
C GLN A 120 13.36 4.81 21.98
N LYS A 121 14.11 5.57 22.77
CA LYS A 121 14.96 5.10 23.86
C LYS A 121 14.45 5.73 25.14
N GLU A 122 14.15 4.91 26.15
CA GLU A 122 13.59 5.36 27.43
C GLU A 122 12.31 6.22 27.25
N GLY A 123 11.46 5.83 26.28
CA GLY A 123 10.20 6.52 25.98
C GLY A 123 10.35 7.86 25.25
N LYS A 124 11.56 8.24 24.84
CA LYS A 124 11.83 9.47 24.08
C LYS A 124 12.41 9.14 22.71
N PHE A 125 12.01 9.89 21.70
CA PHE A 125 12.53 9.72 20.35
C PHE A 125 14.06 9.89 20.31
N ASP A 126 14.76 8.91 19.71
CA ASP A 126 16.20 8.93 19.51
C ASP A 126 16.51 9.00 18.00
N PRO A 127 17.04 10.13 17.48
CA PRO A 127 17.36 10.27 16.07
C PRO A 127 18.38 9.24 15.56
N ARG A 128 19.34 8.82 16.39
CA ARG A 128 20.36 7.84 16.00
C ARG A 128 19.71 6.47 15.81
N LEU A 129 18.79 6.10 16.70
CA LEU A 129 18.02 4.87 16.60
C LEU A 129 17.12 4.89 15.35
N TYR A 130 16.49 6.01 15.05
CA TYR A 130 15.70 6.19 13.83
C TYR A 130 16.51 5.89 12.56
N PHE A 131 17.65 6.56 12.35
CA PHE A 131 18.48 6.32 11.17
C PHE A 131 19.04 4.90 11.14
N TYR A 132 19.47 4.37 12.30
CA TYR A 132 19.94 2.99 12.42
C TYR A 132 18.88 1.99 11.99
N ILE A 133 17.63 2.15 12.43
CA ILE A 133 16.54 1.23 12.07
C ILE A 133 16.19 1.35 10.59
N LEU A 134 16.09 2.58 10.07
CA LEU A 134 15.79 2.79 8.66
C LEU A 134 16.83 2.14 7.74
N GLN A 135 18.12 2.27 8.07
CA GLN A 135 19.19 1.73 7.25
C GLN A 135 19.32 0.20 7.38
N ASN A 136 19.29 -0.33 8.61
CA ASN A 136 19.66 -1.72 8.87
C ASN A 136 18.47 -2.69 8.80
N TYR A 137 17.27 -2.24 9.16
CA TYR A 137 16.08 -3.09 9.22
C TYR A 137 15.13 -2.81 8.06
N PHE A 138 14.74 -1.56 7.87
CA PHE A 138 13.79 -1.20 6.81
C PHE A 138 14.46 -1.01 5.43
N ARG A 139 15.78 -0.85 5.40
CA ARG A 139 16.59 -0.64 4.18
C ARG A 139 16.00 0.45 3.29
N THR A 140 15.60 1.55 3.89
CA THR A 140 14.89 2.65 3.22
C THR A 140 15.46 4.00 3.60
N GLU A 141 15.30 4.98 2.72
CA GLU A 141 15.70 6.35 2.98
C GLU A 141 14.65 7.08 3.82
N PRO A 142 15.06 8.04 4.68
CA PRO A 142 14.13 8.85 5.48
C PRO A 142 13.02 9.50 4.66
N ALA A 143 13.34 10.06 3.49
CA ALA A 143 12.37 10.72 2.63
C ALA A 143 11.29 9.76 2.09
N ILE A 144 11.68 8.52 1.75
CA ILE A 144 10.75 7.49 1.31
C ILE A 144 9.87 7.05 2.47
N TYR A 145 10.46 6.81 3.63
CA TYR A 145 9.73 6.45 4.85
C TYR A 145 8.73 7.53 5.26
N GLU A 146 9.13 8.80 5.31
CA GLU A 146 8.24 9.92 5.60
C GLU A 146 7.09 10.01 4.59
N THR A 147 7.35 9.72 3.31
CA THR A 147 6.30 9.68 2.28
C THR A 147 5.30 8.55 2.54
N GLN A 148 5.76 7.38 2.99
CA GLN A 148 4.89 6.28 3.41
C GLN A 148 4.04 6.68 4.62
N ILE A 149 4.64 7.33 5.63
CA ILE A 149 3.91 7.84 6.80
C ILE A 149 2.86 8.89 6.39
N LYS A 150 3.17 9.78 5.45
CA LYS A 150 2.19 10.74 4.90
C LYS A 150 0.98 10.03 4.30
N ARG A 151 1.18 8.95 3.55
CA ARG A 151 0.10 8.14 2.96
C ARG A 151 -0.75 7.46 4.03
N VAL A 152 -0.10 6.87 5.05
CA VAL A 152 -0.81 6.23 6.17
C VAL A 152 -1.69 7.24 6.90
N ILE A 153 -1.16 8.42 7.23
CA ILE A 153 -1.90 9.48 7.91
C ILE A 153 -3.07 9.96 7.04
N ALA A 154 -2.85 10.20 5.73
CA ALA A 154 -3.89 10.65 4.83
C ALA A 154 -5.05 9.63 4.73
N ASN A 155 -4.73 8.34 4.65
CA ASN A 155 -5.73 7.26 4.64
C ASN A 155 -6.52 7.18 5.95
N GLN A 156 -5.84 7.30 7.09
CA GLN A 156 -6.49 7.31 8.38
C GLN A 156 -7.44 8.51 8.50
N LYS A 157 -6.99 9.71 8.13
CA LYS A 157 -7.82 10.92 8.13
C LYS A 157 -9.02 10.80 7.19
N MET A 158 -8.85 10.20 6.01
CA MET A 158 -9.96 9.93 5.09
C MET A 158 -11.00 9.00 5.72
N ARG A 159 -10.56 7.91 6.36
CA ARG A 159 -11.44 7.00 7.10
C ARG A 159 -12.19 7.73 8.21
N ASP A 160 -11.48 8.49 9.03
CA ASP A 160 -12.06 9.23 10.15
C ASP A 160 -13.05 10.30 9.67
N PHE A 161 -12.74 10.99 8.57
CA PHE A 161 -13.63 11.94 7.93
C PHE A 161 -14.97 11.28 7.55
N ILE A 162 -14.93 10.13 6.87
CA ILE A 162 -16.15 9.40 6.49
C ILE A 162 -16.93 8.94 7.73
N ILE A 163 -16.25 8.35 8.71
CA ILE A 163 -16.89 7.82 9.92
C ILE A 163 -17.48 8.94 10.79
N SER A 164 -16.86 10.12 10.82
CA SER A 164 -17.35 11.28 11.56
C SER A 164 -18.67 11.84 11.05
N SER A 165 -19.03 11.54 9.79
CA SER A 165 -20.29 11.97 9.20
C SER A 165 -21.51 11.17 9.69
N VAL A 166 -21.28 10.00 10.31
CA VAL A 166 -22.32 9.09 10.76
C VAL A 166 -22.86 9.51 12.13
N LYS A 167 -24.18 9.67 12.21
CA LYS A 167 -24.91 9.98 13.45
C LYS A 167 -26.04 8.99 13.68
N VAL A 168 -26.42 8.84 14.95
CA VAL A 168 -27.62 8.12 15.38
C VAL A 168 -28.56 9.10 16.06
N THR A 169 -29.86 9.01 15.77
CA THR A 169 -30.87 9.79 16.48
C THR A 169 -31.35 9.02 17.70
N ASP A 170 -31.92 9.72 18.69
CA ASP A 170 -32.46 9.05 19.88
C ASP A 170 -33.63 8.12 19.53
N GLN A 171 -34.41 8.45 18.49
CA GLN A 171 -35.48 7.58 18.01
C GLN A 171 -34.91 6.29 17.40
N GLU A 172 -33.90 6.37 16.54
CA GLU A 172 -33.25 5.19 15.97
C GLU A 172 -32.68 4.27 17.07
N VAL A 173 -32.11 4.86 18.13
CA VAL A 173 -31.59 4.11 19.28
C VAL A 173 -32.72 3.39 20.02
N LYS A 174 -33.83 4.08 20.34
CA LYS A 174 -34.97 3.48 21.02
C LYS A 174 -35.58 2.34 20.21
N ASP A 175 -35.84 2.57 18.93
CA ASP A 175 -36.43 1.57 18.03
C ASP A 175 -35.54 0.32 17.92
N GLU A 176 -34.22 0.49 17.87
CA GLU A 176 -33.27 -0.61 17.83
C GLU A 176 -33.14 -1.33 19.18
N TYR A 177 -33.11 -0.58 20.28
CA TYR A 177 -33.02 -1.12 21.64
C TYR A 177 -34.21 -2.01 21.98
N GLU A 178 -35.43 -1.53 21.72
CA GLU A 178 -36.67 -2.28 21.93
C GLU A 178 -36.72 -3.53 21.07
N ARG A 179 -36.30 -3.43 19.80
CA ARG A 179 -36.27 -4.55 18.87
C ARG A 179 -35.27 -5.64 19.25
N ARG A 180 -34.09 -5.25 19.76
CA ARG A 180 -33.06 -6.21 20.21
C ARG A 180 -33.34 -6.79 21.60
N LYS A 181 -34.33 -6.27 22.34
CA LYS A 181 -34.74 -6.74 23.68
C LYS A 181 -33.56 -6.85 24.66
N LEU A 182 -32.68 -5.84 24.65
CA LEU A 182 -31.45 -5.86 25.41
C LEU A 182 -31.68 -5.60 26.91
N LYS A 183 -30.78 -6.13 27.75
CA LYS A 183 -30.80 -5.93 29.21
C LYS A 183 -29.80 -4.87 29.68
N ASP A 184 -28.97 -4.36 28.78
CA ASP A 184 -27.91 -3.40 29.10
C ASP A 184 -28.44 -1.97 29.21
N LYS A 185 -27.62 -1.06 29.74
CA LYS A 185 -27.95 0.36 29.83
C LYS A 185 -28.08 0.96 28.43
N GLU A 186 -29.13 1.76 28.20
CA GLU A 186 -29.40 2.43 26.91
C GLU A 186 -28.22 3.29 26.42
N GLU A 187 -27.47 3.92 27.33
CA GLU A 187 -26.29 4.73 26.98
C GLU A 187 -25.13 3.90 26.42
N ASP A 188 -24.88 2.72 26.98
CA ASP A 188 -23.83 1.82 26.50
C ASP A 188 -24.26 1.24 25.15
N PHE A 189 -25.54 0.84 25.03
CA PHE A 189 -26.12 0.42 23.77
C PHE A 189 -26.03 1.50 22.68
N LYS A 190 -26.31 2.77 23.00
CA LYS A 190 -26.22 3.88 22.04
C LYS A 190 -24.80 4.03 21.46
N LYS A 191 -23.77 3.86 22.29
CA LYS A 191 -22.37 3.91 21.84
C LYS A 191 -22.06 2.75 20.90
N ASP A 192 -22.44 1.54 21.28
CA ASP A 192 -22.19 0.34 20.48
C ASP A 192 -22.94 0.39 19.14
N PHE A 193 -24.21 0.79 19.17
CA PHE A 193 -25.02 0.98 17.97
C PHE A 193 -24.42 2.03 17.03
N LEU A 194 -23.92 3.14 17.56
CA LEU A 194 -23.20 4.13 16.75
C LEU A 194 -21.94 3.54 16.11
N GLN A 195 -21.16 2.73 16.84
CA GLN A 195 -19.98 2.07 16.28
C GLN A 195 -20.33 1.05 15.20
N GLU A 196 -21.36 0.24 15.40
CA GLU A 196 -21.88 -0.68 14.39
C GLU A 196 -22.30 0.08 13.12
N LYS A 197 -23.09 1.15 13.27
CA LYS A 197 -23.55 1.98 12.14
C LYS A 197 -22.36 2.60 11.38
N LYS A 198 -21.35 3.08 12.11
CA LYS A 198 -20.10 3.61 11.52
C LYS A 198 -19.36 2.57 10.68
N ILE A 199 -19.21 1.34 11.19
CA ILE A 199 -18.55 0.25 10.48
C ILE A 199 -19.32 -0.11 9.21
N LEU A 200 -20.64 -0.27 9.30
CA LEU A 200 -21.49 -0.61 8.16
C LEU A 200 -21.48 0.48 7.09
N PHE A 201 -21.62 1.74 7.50
CA PHE A 201 -21.57 2.87 6.58
C PHE A 201 -20.22 2.96 5.86
N TYR A 202 -19.11 2.87 6.61
CA TYR A 202 -17.78 2.90 6.02
C TYR A 202 -17.57 1.75 5.02
N ARG A 203 -18.02 0.53 5.37
CA ARG A 203 -17.94 -0.63 4.46
C ARG A 203 -18.74 -0.39 3.18
N GLN A 204 -19.98 0.11 3.28
CA GLN A 204 -20.81 0.41 2.12
C GLN A 204 -20.20 1.51 1.25
N TRP A 205 -19.71 2.58 1.87
CA TRP A 205 -19.02 3.65 1.17
C TRP A 205 -17.80 3.13 0.42
N LEU A 206 -16.96 2.30 1.07
CA LEU A 206 -15.79 1.69 0.45
C LEU A 206 -16.17 0.80 -0.74
N LEU A 207 -17.19 -0.06 -0.59
CA LEU A 207 -17.70 -0.87 -1.70
C LEU A 207 -18.15 -0.01 -2.89
N SER A 208 -18.74 1.16 -2.64
CA SER A 208 -19.10 2.10 -3.69
C SER A 208 -17.87 2.65 -4.45
N LEU A 209 -16.72 2.76 -3.79
CA LEU A 209 -15.47 3.14 -4.47
C LEU A 209 -14.98 2.03 -5.38
N TYR A 210 -15.00 0.78 -4.90
CA TYR A 210 -14.63 -0.38 -5.73
C TYR A 210 -15.52 -0.50 -6.97
N GLN A 211 -16.83 -0.29 -6.84
CA GLN A 211 -17.77 -0.34 -7.96
C GLN A 211 -17.52 0.74 -9.02
N LYS A 212 -17.09 1.94 -8.58
CA LYS A 212 -16.81 3.07 -9.48
C LYS A 212 -15.40 3.02 -10.08
N ALA A 213 -14.49 2.27 -9.46
CA ALA A 213 -13.10 2.25 -9.84
C ALA A 213 -12.83 1.34 -11.04
N LYS A 214 -11.97 1.81 -11.95
CA LYS A 214 -11.39 0.96 -12.99
C LYS A 214 -10.16 0.25 -12.41
N ILE A 215 -10.33 -1.02 -12.03
CA ILE A 215 -9.28 -1.87 -11.49
C ILE A 215 -8.86 -2.89 -12.56
N ILE A 216 -7.58 -2.92 -12.91
CA ILE A 216 -6.99 -3.91 -13.83
C ILE A 216 -6.03 -4.76 -13.02
N ASN A 217 -6.41 -6.00 -12.73
CA ASN A 217 -5.55 -6.98 -12.06
C ASN A 217 -4.70 -7.72 -13.09
N ASN A 218 -3.38 -7.71 -12.91
CA ASN A 218 -2.42 -8.42 -13.75
C ASN A 218 -1.69 -9.55 -12.98
N LEU A 219 -2.02 -9.80 -11.70
CA LEU A 219 -1.33 -10.80 -10.87
C LEU A 219 -1.30 -12.17 -11.54
N ASP A 220 -2.43 -12.67 -12.01
CA ASP A 220 -2.53 -14.00 -12.63
C ASP A 220 -1.72 -14.07 -13.93
N LYS A 221 -1.57 -12.97 -14.66
CA LYS A 221 -0.73 -12.92 -15.87
C LYS A 221 0.77 -12.92 -15.54
N ILE A 222 1.13 -12.35 -14.39
CA ILE A 222 2.53 -12.30 -13.91
C ILE A 222 2.94 -13.66 -13.34
N GLU A 223 2.07 -14.27 -12.53
CA GLU A 223 2.40 -15.50 -11.81
C GLU A 223 1.97 -16.79 -12.53
N GLY A 224 0.94 -16.71 -13.39
CA GLY A 224 0.45 -17.85 -14.19
C GLY A 224 1.11 -17.98 -15.56
N GLY A 225 2.10 -17.14 -15.88
CA GLY A 225 2.94 -17.26 -17.06
C GLY A 225 4.11 -18.22 -16.83
N SER A 226 3.81 -19.51 -16.60
CA SER A 226 4.76 -20.63 -16.60
C SER A 226 4.16 -21.83 -17.30
#